data_AF-A0A1F8LYR6-F1
#
_entry.id   AF-A0A1F8LYR6-F1
#
_cell.length_a   1.000
_cell.length_b   1.000
_cell.length_c   1.000
_cell.angle_alpha   90.00
_cell.angle_beta   90.00
_cell.angle_gamma   90.00
#
_symmetry.space_group_name_H-M   'P 1'
#
loop_
_entity.id
_entity.type
_entity.pdbx_description
1 polymer ?
#
loop_
_entity_poly.entity_id
_entity_poly.type
_entity_poly.pdbx_seq_one_letter_code
_entity_poly.pdbx_strand_id
1 'polypeptide(L)'
;MRARILDPQVKVYSSTDANSVSIATLHEGNEIEFGGAKRKAGKLWVPITLSTGQLAFIPGETRIFVIRMGSILQKNVELRTEPSVESLVKQQLPRNTKLYILEVVKRENQDWVRVRDMNGMEGFIPGNTSIRVIQQKTKALGRKNMLSGAMWLIAGLIIVFTSTSPATGGGFLVFGYGAVLFGAVMLISGLVQFITAPS
;
A
#
# COMPACT_ATOMS: atom_id res chain seq x y z
N MET A 1 5.99 -0.28 3.56
CA MET A 1 4.75 0.53 3.61
C MET A 1 4.78 1.34 4.89
N ARG A 2 4.13 2.51 4.95
CA ARG A 2 4.08 3.33 6.17
C ARG A 2 2.74 3.15 6.88
N ALA A 3 2.77 3.12 8.20
CA ALA A 3 1.58 3.07 9.04
C ALA A 3 1.75 3.94 10.28
N ARG A 4 0.62 4.30 10.88
CA ARG A 4 0.51 5.00 12.16
C ARG A 4 0.00 4.03 13.21
N ILE A 5 0.57 4.04 14.41
CA ILE A 5 0.11 3.21 15.53
C ILE A 5 -1.13 3.86 16.15
N LEU A 6 -2.16 3.05 16.40
CA LEU A 6 -3.41 3.50 17.05
C LEU A 6 -3.50 3.07 18.51
N ASP A 7 -2.65 2.15 18.96
CA ASP A 7 -2.63 1.70 20.35
C ASP A 7 -1.83 2.67 21.24
N PRO A 8 -2.27 2.92 22.48
CA PRO A 8 -1.60 3.85 23.40
C PRO A 8 -0.13 3.51 23.65
N GLN A 9 0.16 2.21 23.73
CA GLN A 9 1.48 1.70 23.99
C GLN A 9 1.68 0.33 23.34
N VAL A 10 2.77 0.19 22.58
CA VAL A 10 3.13 -1.03 21.86
C VAL A 10 4.58 -1.38 22.16
N LYS A 11 4.81 -2.58 22.67
CA LYS A 11 6.16 -3.11 22.87
C LYS A 11 6.76 -3.55 21.53
N VAL A 12 8.00 -3.14 21.30
CA VAL A 12 8.80 -3.50 20.14
C VAL A 12 9.86 -4.49 20.54
N TYR A 13 10.01 -5.55 19.76
CA TYR A 13 10.89 -6.68 20.04
C TYR A 13 12.02 -6.76 19.00
N SER A 14 13.22 -7.18 19.42
CA SER A 14 14.35 -7.39 18.51
C SER A 14 14.22 -8.65 17.67
N SER A 15 13.43 -9.63 18.13
CA SER A 15 13.18 -10.89 17.44
C SER A 15 11.70 -11.29 17.56
N THR A 16 11.33 -12.32 16.79
CA THR A 16 10.01 -12.96 16.80
C THR A 16 9.91 -14.11 17.82
N ASP A 17 10.95 -14.30 18.63
CA ASP A 17 11.02 -15.35 19.64
C ASP A 17 10.29 -14.96 20.92
N ALA A 18 9.70 -15.95 21.58
CA ALA A 18 8.90 -15.77 22.79
C ALA A 18 9.70 -15.18 23.98
N ASN A 19 11.02 -15.37 23.99
CA ASN A 19 11.94 -14.86 25.01
C ASN A 19 12.65 -13.56 24.57
N SER A 20 12.23 -12.94 23.47
CA SER A 20 12.91 -11.73 23.00
C SER A 20 12.64 -10.55 23.93
N VAL A 21 13.69 -9.78 24.20
CA VAL A 21 13.62 -8.58 25.04
C VAL A 21 12.97 -7.45 24.25
N SER A 22 12.05 -6.72 24.90
CA SER A 22 11.51 -5.50 24.32
C SER A 22 12.60 -4.43 24.26
N ILE A 23 12.95 -4.01 23.05
CA ILE A 23 14.01 -3.02 22.80
C ILE A 23 13.50 -1.59 22.76
N ALA A 24 12.19 -1.40 22.55
CA ALA A 24 11.58 -0.08 22.53
C ALA A 24 10.09 -0.17 22.88
N THR A 25 9.50 0.99 23.14
CA THR A 25 8.06 1.17 23.27
C THR A 25 7.64 2.26 22.30
N LEU A 26 6.62 1.98 21.50
CA LEU A 26 5.99 2.94 20.61
C LEU A 26 4.68 3.40 21.21
N HIS A 27 4.32 4.64 20.93
CA HIS A 27 3.11 5.26 21.42
C HIS A 27 2.12 5.50 20.28
N GLU A 28 0.88 5.77 20.66
CA GLU A 28 -0.15 6.20 19.73
C GLU A 28 0.34 7.38 18.89
N GLY A 29 0.08 7.31 17.59
CA GLY A 29 0.48 8.33 16.64
C GLY A 29 1.90 8.19 16.09
N ASN A 30 2.72 7.29 16.62
CA ASN A 30 4.03 7.01 16.05
C ASN A 30 3.88 6.42 14.64
N GLU A 31 4.68 6.93 13.71
CA GLU A 31 4.76 6.41 12.35
C GLU A 31 5.87 5.37 12.25
N ILE A 32 5.54 4.26 11.61
CA ILE A 32 6.45 3.14 11.39
C ILE A 32 6.42 2.71 9.94
N GLU A 33 7.56 2.23 9.47
CA GLU A 33 7.59 1.40 8.28
C GLU A 33 7.38 -0.04 8.67
N PHE A 34 6.50 -0.73 7.96
CA PHE A 34 6.17 -2.13 8.24
C PHE A 34 6.19 -2.97 6.96
N GLY A 35 6.51 -4.25 7.15
CA GLY A 35 6.50 -5.29 6.13
C GLY A 35 5.33 -6.26 6.28
N GLY A 36 5.36 -7.34 5.49
CA GLY A 36 4.34 -8.38 5.56
C GLY A 36 4.38 -9.14 6.88
N ALA A 37 3.22 -9.35 7.50
CA ALA A 37 3.10 -10.11 8.73
C ALA A 37 3.56 -11.57 8.53
N LYS A 38 4.26 -12.11 9.53
CA LYS A 38 4.79 -13.47 9.54
C LYS A 38 4.30 -14.18 10.79
N ARG A 39 3.93 -15.46 10.67
CA ARG A 39 3.57 -16.29 11.82
C ARG A 39 4.79 -17.09 12.27
N LYS A 40 5.10 -17.05 13.57
CA LYS A 40 6.17 -17.84 14.18
C LYS A 40 5.72 -18.30 15.58
N ALA A 41 5.89 -19.58 15.89
CA ALA A 41 5.45 -20.18 17.16
C ALA A 41 3.98 -19.84 17.52
N GLY A 42 3.08 -19.92 16.55
CA GLY A 42 1.64 -19.62 16.74
C GLY A 42 1.28 -18.13 16.86
N LYS A 43 2.25 -17.23 17.06
CA LYS A 43 2.04 -15.79 17.16
C LYS A 43 2.26 -15.09 15.82
N LEU A 44 1.45 -14.07 15.54
CA LEU A 44 1.61 -13.20 14.38
C LEU A 44 2.55 -12.05 14.74
N TRP A 45 3.52 -11.79 13.89
CA TRP A 45 4.52 -10.75 14.07
C TRP A 45 4.56 -9.87 12.83
N VAL A 46 4.58 -8.56 13.05
CA VAL A 46 4.73 -7.59 11.98
C VAL A 46 6.16 -7.04 12.05
N PRO A 47 6.98 -7.26 11.01
CA PRO A 47 8.30 -6.64 10.95
C PRO A 47 8.13 -5.15 10.73
N ILE A 48 8.85 -4.35 11.50
CA ILE A 48 8.91 -2.90 11.40
C ILE A 48 10.35 -2.44 11.26
N THR A 49 10.55 -1.28 10.65
CA THR A 49 11.83 -0.58 10.61
C THR A 49 11.69 0.66 11.48
N LEU A 50 12.54 0.76 12.51
CA LEU A 50 12.60 1.93 13.37
C LEU A 50 13.25 3.11 12.63
N SER A 51 13.09 4.33 13.14
CA SER A 51 13.74 5.53 12.61
C SER A 51 15.27 5.44 12.58
N THR A 52 15.85 4.58 13.43
CA THR A 52 17.28 4.25 13.46
C THR A 52 17.72 3.33 12.31
N GLY A 53 16.81 2.84 11.49
CA GLY A 53 17.06 1.82 10.46
C GLY A 53 17.10 0.38 11.00
N GLN A 54 16.98 0.19 12.31
CA GLN A 54 16.97 -1.13 12.93
C GLN A 54 15.65 -1.87 12.61
N LEU A 55 15.78 -3.12 12.15
CA LEU A 55 14.63 -4.02 12.02
C LEU A 55 14.19 -4.52 13.39
N ALA A 56 12.89 -4.46 13.63
CA ALA A 56 12.25 -4.90 14.85
C ALA A 56 10.88 -5.52 14.55
N PHE A 57 10.18 -5.98 15.58
CA PHE A 57 8.91 -6.68 15.45
C PHE A 57 7.89 -6.15 16.45
N ILE A 58 6.65 -6.02 15.99
CA ILE A 58 5.50 -5.75 16.86
C ILE A 58 4.51 -6.92 16.80
N PRO A 59 3.71 -7.15 17.86
CA PRO A 59 2.64 -8.13 17.84
C PRO A 59 1.64 -7.84 16.72
N GLY A 60 1.17 -8.87 16.02
CA GLY A 60 0.22 -8.72 14.92
C GLY A 60 -1.20 -8.31 15.34
N GLU A 61 -1.50 -8.33 16.63
CA GLU A 61 -2.72 -7.78 17.23
C GLU A 61 -2.68 -6.25 17.39
N THR A 62 -1.50 -5.63 17.21
CA THR A 62 -1.33 -4.19 17.28
C THR A 62 -2.18 -3.49 16.21
N ARG A 63 -3.00 -2.53 16.63
CA ARG A 63 -3.80 -1.73 15.70
C ARG A 63 -2.93 -0.70 15.02
N ILE A 64 -2.78 -0.86 13.71
CA ILE A 64 -2.05 0.08 12.84
C ILE A 64 -2.97 0.60 11.75
N PHE A 65 -2.83 1.88 11.42
CA PHE A 65 -3.49 2.50 10.29
C PHE A 65 -2.49 2.68 9.15
N VAL A 66 -2.72 2.02 8.01
CA VAL A 66 -1.83 2.14 6.86
C VAL A 66 -1.97 3.53 6.25
N ILE A 67 -0.88 4.29 6.24
CA ILE A 67 -0.84 5.63 5.65
C ILE A 67 -0.89 5.48 4.13
N ARG A 68 -1.89 6.10 3.51
CA ARG A 68 -2.11 6.04 2.07
C ARG A 68 -2.13 7.43 1.48
N MET A 69 -1.59 7.58 0.28
CA MET A 69 -1.74 8.81 -0.47
C MET A 69 -3.10 8.82 -1.17
N GLY A 70 -3.80 9.94 -1.16
CA GLY A 70 -5.05 10.15 -1.86
C GLY A 70 -5.09 11.51 -2.55
N SER A 71 -6.03 11.67 -3.49
CA SER A 71 -6.39 12.97 -4.05
C SER A 71 -7.85 13.31 -3.79
N ILE A 72 -8.10 14.57 -3.45
CA ILE A 72 -9.45 15.07 -3.21
C ILE A 72 -10.22 15.15 -4.53
N LEU A 73 -11.46 14.67 -4.56
CA LEU A 73 -12.31 14.74 -5.76
C LEU A 73 -13.32 15.90 -5.71
N GLN A 74 -13.63 16.39 -4.52
CA GLN A 74 -14.54 17.51 -4.26
C GLN A 74 -13.80 18.86 -4.38
N LYS A 75 -14.54 19.94 -4.57
CA LYS A 75 -14.00 21.31 -4.61
C LYS A 75 -14.07 21.90 -3.20
N ASN A 76 -13.07 22.70 -2.83
CA ASN A 76 -13.03 23.52 -1.61
C ASN A 76 -13.33 22.74 -0.32
N VAL A 77 -12.58 21.65 -0.10
CA VAL A 77 -12.72 20.87 1.15
C VAL A 77 -12.03 21.61 2.28
N GLU A 78 -12.74 21.86 3.37
CA GLU A 78 -12.20 22.54 4.54
C GLU A 78 -11.32 21.60 5.37
N LEU A 79 -10.05 21.96 5.50
CA LEU A 79 -9.11 21.35 6.42
C LEU A 79 -9.19 22.06 7.78
N ARG A 80 -9.54 21.32 8.82
CA ARG A 80 -9.81 21.86 10.16
C ARG A 80 -8.75 21.50 11.18
N THR A 81 -8.70 22.25 12.29
CA THR A 81 -7.74 22.00 13.39
C THR A 81 -8.09 20.76 14.20
N GLU A 82 -9.37 20.45 14.37
CA GLU A 82 -9.87 19.36 15.21
C GLU A 82 -10.95 18.57 14.47
N PRO A 83 -11.27 17.33 14.90
CA PRO A 83 -12.36 16.55 14.35
C PRO A 83 -13.72 17.05 14.86
N SER A 84 -14.06 18.31 14.54
CA SER A 84 -15.31 18.97 14.90
C SER A 84 -15.71 20.01 13.83
N VAL A 85 -17.01 20.12 13.57
CA VAL A 85 -17.60 21.09 12.63
C VAL A 85 -17.43 22.53 13.12
N GLU A 86 -17.28 22.72 14.43
CA GLU A 86 -17.10 24.04 15.04
C GLU A 86 -15.64 24.48 15.09
N SER A 87 -14.70 23.57 14.78
CA SER A 87 -13.27 23.87 14.86
C SER A 87 -12.80 24.79 13.74
N LEU A 88 -11.74 25.55 14.01
CA LEU A 88 -11.19 26.52 13.06
C LEU A 88 -10.78 25.84 11.74
N VAL A 89 -11.18 26.44 10.62
CA VAL A 89 -10.71 26.05 9.28
C VAL A 89 -9.30 26.59 9.10
N LYS A 90 -8.31 25.68 9.01
CA LYS A 90 -6.91 26.01 8.71
C LYS A 90 -6.75 26.47 7.26
N GLN A 91 -7.39 25.74 6.34
CA GLN A 91 -7.20 25.94 4.91
C GLN A 91 -8.37 25.34 4.13
N GLN A 92 -8.67 25.86 2.95
CA GLN A 92 -9.50 25.17 1.96
C GLN A 92 -8.63 24.47 0.93
N LEU A 93 -8.84 23.16 0.80
CA LEU A 93 -8.13 22.30 -0.14
C LEU A 93 -8.89 22.24 -1.46
N PRO A 94 -8.28 22.64 -2.59
CA PRO A 94 -8.92 22.55 -3.88
C PRO A 94 -9.06 21.08 -4.34
N ARG A 95 -9.83 20.89 -5.42
CA ARG A 95 -9.94 19.59 -6.07
C ARG A 95 -8.57 19.15 -6.58
N ASN A 96 -8.32 17.84 -6.54
CA ASN A 96 -7.09 17.17 -6.96
C ASN A 96 -5.87 17.46 -6.07
N THR A 97 -6.05 18.13 -4.93
CA THR A 97 -5.00 18.21 -3.91
C THR A 97 -4.63 16.81 -3.44
N LYS A 98 -3.32 16.52 -3.44
CA LYS A 98 -2.76 15.27 -2.95
C LYS A 98 -2.51 15.39 -1.45
N LEU A 99 -2.84 14.37 -0.69
CA LEU A 99 -2.64 14.31 0.76
C LEU A 99 -2.34 12.88 1.20
N TYR A 100 -1.78 12.75 2.39
CA TYR A 100 -1.68 11.49 3.10
C TYR A 100 -2.84 11.34 4.07
N ILE A 101 -3.53 10.21 3.99
CA ILE A 101 -4.56 9.80 4.94
C ILE A 101 -3.85 9.13 6.11
N LEU A 102 -3.92 9.74 7.29
CA LEU A 102 -3.20 9.29 8.48
C LEU A 102 -4.07 8.44 9.41
N GLU A 103 -5.35 8.76 9.52
CA GLU A 103 -6.26 8.13 10.48
C GLU A 103 -7.72 8.42 10.13
N VAL A 104 -8.63 7.54 10.55
CA VAL A 104 -10.08 7.78 10.55
C VAL A 104 -10.56 7.80 12.00
N VAL A 105 -11.03 8.96 12.45
CA VAL A 105 -11.55 9.20 13.78
C VAL A 105 -13.07 9.15 13.71
N LYS A 106 -13.67 8.11 14.28
CA LYS A 106 -15.13 8.00 14.37
C LYS A 106 -15.64 8.79 15.57
N ARG A 107 -16.65 9.64 15.36
CA ARG A 107 -17.38 10.34 16.43
C ARG A 107 -18.88 10.13 16.25
N GLU A 108 -19.64 10.27 17.33
CA GLU A 108 -21.08 9.99 17.37
C GLU A 108 -21.87 10.72 16.27
N ASN A 109 -21.50 11.97 15.95
CA ASN A 109 -22.22 12.79 14.95
C ASN A 109 -21.65 12.68 13.53
N GLN A 110 -20.33 12.54 13.37
CA GLN A 110 -19.68 12.56 12.06
C GLN A 110 -18.29 11.92 12.15
N ASP A 111 -17.96 11.10 11.14
CA ASP A 111 -16.61 10.57 10.97
C ASP A 111 -15.67 11.66 10.45
N TRP A 112 -14.43 11.61 10.92
CA TRP A 112 -13.37 12.55 10.53
C TRP A 112 -12.17 11.78 10.01
N VAL A 113 -11.47 12.38 9.05
CA VAL A 113 -10.25 11.82 8.50
C VAL A 113 -9.11 12.77 8.81
N ARG A 114 -8.13 12.29 9.55
CA ARG A 114 -6.89 13.03 9.77
C ARG A 114 -6.04 12.90 8.53
N VAL A 115 -5.64 14.04 7.97
CA VAL A 115 -4.86 14.11 6.74
C VAL A 115 -3.64 15.00 6.93
N ARG A 116 -2.59 14.72 6.13
CA ARG A 116 -1.40 15.54 6.02
C ARG A 116 -1.18 15.96 4.57
N ASP A 117 -1.13 17.25 4.32
CA ASP A 117 -0.80 17.79 2.99
C ASP A 117 0.68 17.52 2.64
N MET A 118 1.05 17.71 1.37
CA MET A 118 2.43 17.56 0.87
C MET A 118 3.41 18.52 1.54
N ASN A 119 2.92 19.65 2.08
CA ASN A 119 3.71 20.62 2.85
C ASN A 119 3.88 20.22 4.33
N GLY A 120 3.40 19.03 4.72
CA GLY A 120 3.47 18.55 6.11
C GLY A 120 2.37 19.07 7.03
N MET A 121 1.47 19.92 6.53
CA MET A 121 0.37 20.46 7.34
C MET A 121 -0.65 19.38 7.65
N GLU A 122 -0.91 19.16 8.94
CA GLU A 122 -1.94 18.22 9.40
C GLU A 122 -3.25 18.92 9.75
N GLY A 123 -4.35 18.23 9.52
CA GLY A 123 -5.67 18.63 9.97
C GLY A 123 -6.70 17.53 9.75
N PHE A 124 -7.95 17.90 9.92
CA PHE A 124 -9.09 16.99 9.83
C PHE A 124 -10.00 17.43 8.70
N ILE A 125 -10.46 16.46 7.91
CA ILE A 125 -11.49 16.67 6.90
C ILE A 125 -12.69 15.79 7.23
N PRO A 126 -13.91 16.20 6.83
CA PRO A 126 -15.11 15.38 6.99
C PRO A 126 -14.97 14.00 6.33
N GLY A 127 -15.45 12.95 6.99
CA GLY A 127 -15.39 11.56 6.50
C GLY A 127 -16.25 11.28 5.26
N ASN A 128 -17.22 12.15 4.96
CA ASN A 128 -17.98 12.12 3.71
C ASN A 128 -17.23 12.75 2.52
N THR A 129 -16.00 13.22 2.71
CA THR A 129 -15.17 13.76 1.64
C THR A 129 -14.81 12.66 0.64
N SER A 130 -15.09 12.85 -0.64
CA SER A 130 -14.70 11.91 -1.69
C SER A 130 -13.19 12.00 -1.98
N ILE A 131 -12.45 10.95 -1.61
CA ILE A 131 -11.00 10.85 -1.81
C ILE A 131 -10.71 9.65 -2.73
N ARG A 132 -9.92 9.89 -3.78
CA ARG A 132 -9.37 8.81 -4.61
C ARG A 132 -8.04 8.36 -4.00
N VAL A 133 -8.00 7.15 -3.46
CA VAL A 133 -6.74 6.55 -2.98
C VAL A 133 -5.82 6.29 -4.18
N ILE A 134 -4.65 6.91 -4.17
CA ILE A 134 -3.62 6.69 -5.17
C ILE A 134 -2.84 5.45 -4.73
N GLN A 135 -2.99 4.36 -5.48
CA GLN A 135 -2.24 3.13 -5.22
C GLN A 135 -0.75 3.40 -5.43
N GLN A 136 0.06 3.17 -4.40
CA GLN A 136 1.51 3.20 -4.57
C GLN A 136 1.91 2.05 -5.49
N LYS A 137 2.54 2.39 -6.62
CA LYS A 137 3.17 1.39 -7.49
C LYS A 137 4.32 0.78 -6.69
N THR A 138 4.22 -0.50 -6.35
CA THR A 138 5.28 -1.20 -5.60
C THR A 138 6.14 -2.03 -6.54
N LYS A 139 7.45 -2.12 -6.26
CA LYS A 139 8.37 -3.01 -6.99
C LYS A 139 7.96 -4.48 -6.90
N ALA A 140 7.34 -4.89 -5.79
CA ALA A 140 6.85 -6.25 -5.60
C ALA A 140 5.73 -6.61 -6.59
N LEU A 141 4.80 -5.69 -6.85
CA LEU A 141 3.75 -5.89 -7.84
C LEU A 141 4.33 -5.92 -9.27
N GLY A 142 5.29 -5.04 -9.56
CA GLY A 142 6.03 -5.06 -10.83
C GLY A 142 6.70 -6.41 -11.09
N ARG A 143 7.41 -6.98 -10.10
CA ARG A 143 8.03 -8.31 -10.20
C ARG A 143 7.02 -9.42 -10.50
N LYS A 144 5.85 -9.41 -9.86
CA LYS A 144 4.79 -10.41 -10.12
C LYS A 144 4.24 -10.31 -11.55
N ASN A 145 4.03 -9.10 -12.05
CA ASN A 145 3.60 -8.87 -13.42
C ASN A 145 4.67 -9.28 -14.43
N MET A 146 5.94 -9.00 -14.17
CA MET A 146 7.06 -9.47 -14.99
C MET A 146 7.11 -11.00 -15.06
N LEU A 147 7.00 -11.69 -13.92
CA LEU A 147 7.05 -13.15 -13.88
C LEU A 147 5.86 -13.79 -14.59
N SER A 148 4.66 -13.26 -14.35
CA SER A 148 3.44 -13.75 -15.00
C SER A 148 3.49 -13.50 -16.51
N GLY A 149 3.98 -12.33 -16.93
CA GLY A 149 4.21 -12.00 -18.34
C GLY A 149 5.23 -12.92 -19.01
N ALA A 150 6.35 -13.21 -18.32
CA ALA A 150 7.36 -14.15 -18.82
C ALA A 150 6.77 -15.56 -19.00
N MET A 151 5.98 -16.03 -18.05
CA MET A 151 5.32 -17.33 -18.13
C MET A 151 4.37 -17.43 -19.33
N TRP A 152 3.50 -16.43 -19.54
CA TRP A 152 2.59 -16.38 -20.68
C TRP A 152 3.34 -16.27 -22.02
N LEU A 153 4.44 -15.52 -22.05
CA LEU A 153 5.27 -15.39 -23.24
C LEU A 153 5.94 -16.72 -23.61
N ILE A 154 6.51 -17.43 -22.63
CA ILE A 154 7.11 -18.76 -22.85
C ILE A 154 6.04 -19.76 -23.30
N ALA A 155 4.88 -19.81 -22.64
CA ALA A 155 3.80 -20.71 -23.03
C ALA A 155 3.29 -20.43 -24.45
N GLY A 156 3.12 -19.14 -24.80
CA GLY A 156 2.72 -18.72 -26.14
C GLY A 156 3.76 -19.09 -27.20
N LEU A 157 5.05 -18.89 -26.92
CA LEU A 157 6.13 -19.31 -27.82
C LEU A 157 6.16 -20.82 -28.02
N ILE A 158 6.02 -21.62 -26.96
CA ILE A 158 5.95 -23.09 -27.06
C ILE A 158 4.80 -23.50 -27.98
N ILE A 159 3.62 -22.91 -27.82
CA ILE A 159 2.46 -23.18 -28.68
C ILE A 159 2.80 -22.84 -30.14
N VAL A 160 3.33 -21.64 -30.41
CA VAL A 160 3.64 -21.21 -31.78
C VAL A 160 4.69 -22.12 -32.44
N PHE A 161 5.75 -22.51 -31.73
CA PHE A 161 6.80 -23.36 -32.28
C PHE A 161 6.39 -24.83 -32.46
N THR A 162 5.59 -25.39 -31.55
CA THR A 162 5.15 -26.79 -31.60
C THR A 162 3.96 -27.02 -32.54
N SER A 163 3.16 -25.98 -32.79
CA SER A 163 1.97 -26.05 -33.67
C SER A 163 2.29 -25.85 -35.14
N THR A 164 3.56 -25.93 -35.54
CA THR A 164 4.02 -25.91 -36.93
C THR A 164 3.68 -27.19 -37.70
N SER A 165 3.11 -28.21 -37.03
CA SER A 165 2.64 -29.43 -37.67
C SER A 165 1.25 -29.21 -38.33
N PRO A 166 1.07 -29.57 -39.62
CA PRO A 166 -0.14 -29.31 -40.39
C PRO A 166 -1.42 -29.99 -39.86
N ALA A 167 -1.31 -30.87 -38.86
CA ALA A 167 -2.44 -31.52 -38.18
C ALA A 167 -3.08 -30.66 -37.07
N THR A 168 -2.47 -29.52 -36.71
CA THR A 168 -2.92 -28.67 -35.59
C THR A 168 -3.85 -27.57 -36.12
N GLY A 169 -5.14 -27.63 -35.81
CA GLY A 169 -6.13 -26.68 -36.33
C GLY A 169 -5.82 -25.21 -36.01
N GLY A 170 -6.10 -24.30 -36.95
CA GLY A 170 -5.69 -22.89 -36.92
C GLY A 170 -6.13 -22.09 -35.68
N GLY A 171 -7.14 -22.55 -34.94
CA GLY A 171 -7.55 -21.94 -33.67
C GLY A 171 -6.48 -21.97 -32.59
N PHE A 172 -5.64 -23.02 -32.53
CA PHE A 172 -4.61 -23.17 -31.50
C PHE A 172 -3.43 -22.20 -31.70
N LEU A 173 -3.11 -21.85 -32.95
CA LEU A 173 -2.11 -20.81 -33.28
C LEU A 173 -2.56 -19.41 -32.84
N VAL A 174 -3.85 -19.09 -32.98
CA VAL A 174 -4.41 -17.80 -32.52
C VAL A 174 -4.25 -17.62 -31.02
N PHE A 175 -4.47 -18.69 -30.23
CA PHE A 175 -4.21 -18.67 -28.78
C PHE A 175 -2.73 -18.48 -28.46
N GLY A 176 -1.82 -19.10 -29.23
CA GLY A 176 -0.38 -18.89 -29.09
C GLY A 176 0.03 -17.43 -29.29
N TYR A 177 -0.38 -16.80 -30.38
CA TYR A 177 -0.11 -15.37 -30.63
C TYR A 177 -0.76 -14.46 -29.57
N GLY A 178 -1.98 -14.77 -29.14
CA GLY A 178 -2.66 -14.05 -28.06
C GLY A 178 -1.88 -14.12 -26.74
N ALA A 179 -1.40 -15.31 -26.37
CA ALA A 179 -0.58 -15.51 -25.19
C ALA A 179 0.77 -14.77 -25.27
N VAL A 180 1.43 -14.75 -26.43
CA VAL A 180 2.68 -13.99 -26.63
C VAL A 180 2.45 -12.49 -26.47
N LEU A 181 1.44 -11.93 -27.14
CA LEU A 181 1.13 -10.49 -27.05
C LEU A 181 0.74 -10.09 -25.62
N PHE A 182 -0.13 -10.86 -24.99
CA PHE A 182 -0.54 -10.63 -23.61
C PHE A 182 0.64 -10.72 -22.63
N GLY A 183 1.46 -11.76 -22.77
CA GLY A 183 2.67 -11.95 -21.98
C GLY A 183 3.67 -10.79 -22.14
N ALA A 184 3.89 -10.32 -23.37
CA ALA A 184 4.76 -9.19 -23.67
C ALA A 184 4.26 -7.88 -23.03
N VAL A 185 2.96 -7.57 -23.15
CA VAL A 185 2.37 -6.37 -22.53
C VAL A 185 2.47 -6.43 -21.00
N MET A 186 2.21 -7.58 -20.38
CA MET A 186 2.39 -7.77 -18.94
C MET A 186 3.84 -7.61 -18.50
N LEU A 187 4.78 -8.14 -19.27
CA LEU A 187 6.20 -8.08 -18.94
C LEU A 187 6.73 -6.64 -19.02
N ILE A 188 6.37 -5.90 -20.08
CA ILE A 188 6.74 -4.48 -20.24
C ILE A 188 6.11 -3.63 -19.14
N SER A 189 4.81 -3.77 -18.89
CA SER A 189 4.13 -3.00 -17.85
C SER A 189 4.70 -3.30 -16.44
N GLY A 190 5.03 -4.57 -16.17
CA GLY A 190 5.73 -4.98 -14.96
C GLY A 190 7.14 -4.36 -14.84
N LEU A 191 7.91 -4.34 -15.93
CA LEU A 191 9.25 -3.74 -15.97
C LEU A 191 9.20 -2.22 -15.74
N VAL A 192 8.30 -1.51 -16.43
CA VAL A 192 8.08 -0.07 -16.23
C VAL A 192 7.70 0.20 -14.77
N GLN A 193 6.80 -0.59 -14.20
CA GLN A 193 6.42 -0.46 -12.80
C GLN A 193 7.58 -0.74 -11.84
N PHE A 194 8.45 -1.71 -12.15
CA PHE A 194 9.62 -2.03 -11.32
C PHE A 194 10.66 -0.90 -11.31
N ILE A 195 10.91 -0.29 -12.47
CA ILE A 195 11.88 0.80 -12.63
C ILE A 195 11.35 2.11 -12.04
N THR A 196 10.05 2.41 -12.23
CA THR A 196 9.46 3.70 -11.81
C THR A 196 8.94 3.71 -10.37
N ALA A 197 8.81 2.55 -9.72
CA ALA A 197 8.36 2.47 -8.34
C ALA A 197 9.45 2.93 -7.36
N PRO A 198 9.13 3.79 -6.38
CA PRO A 198 10.05 4.10 -5.29
C PRO A 198 10.36 2.82 -4.48
N SER A 199 11.60 2.71 -4.01
CA SER A 199 12.12 1.57 -3.23
C SER A 199 11.41 1.42 -1.89
#